data_AF-A0A2J8K5Y6-F1
#
_entry.id   AF-A0A2J8K5Y6-F1
#
_cell.length_a   1.000
_cell.length_b   1.000
_cell.length_c   1.000
_cell.angle_alpha   90.00
_cell.angle_beta   90.00
_cell.angle_gamma   90.00
#
_symmetry.space_group_name_H-M   'P 1'
#
loop_
_entity.id
_entity.type
_entity.pdbx_description
1 polymer ?
#
loop_
_entity_poly.entity_id
_entity_poly.type
_entity_poly.pdbx_seq_one_letter_code
_entity_poly.pdbx_strand_id
1 'polypeptide(L)'
;MYNPIKTLKTNTIGTLNMLGLAKRVGARLLLASTSEVYGDPEVHPQSEDYWGHVNPIGPRACYDEGKRVAETMCYAYMKQEGVEVRVARIFNTFGPRMHMNDGRVVSNFILQALQGEPLTV
;
A
#
# COMPACT_ATOMS: atom_id res chain seq x y z
N MET A 1 -2.98 -9.30 11.40
CA MET A 1 -1.61 -8.90 10.99
C MET A 1 -0.62 -9.39 12.04
N TYR A 2 0.43 -10.12 11.66
CA TYR A 2 1.27 -10.86 12.62
C TYR A 2 2.33 -10.01 13.33
N ASN A 3 2.76 -8.87 12.75
CA ASN A 3 3.76 -7.97 13.35
C ASN A 3 3.56 -6.50 12.89
N PRO A 4 2.77 -5.69 13.62
CA PRO A 4 2.44 -4.33 13.21
C PRO A 4 3.66 -3.38 13.25
N ILE A 5 4.54 -3.52 14.24
CA ILE A 5 5.76 -2.70 14.35
C ILE A 5 6.67 -2.93 13.16
N LYS A 6 6.92 -4.19 12.80
CA LYS A 6 7.75 -4.54 11.64
C LYS A 6 7.11 -4.03 10.35
N THR A 7 5.79 -4.14 10.21
CA THR A 7 5.05 -3.64 9.04
C THR A 7 5.22 -2.14 8.89
N LEU A 8 5.03 -1.38 9.98
CA LEU A 8 5.21 0.07 9.97
C LEU A 8 6.64 0.45 9.61
N LYS A 9 7.64 -0.12 10.30
CA LYS A 9 9.07 0.13 10.02
C LYS A 9 9.45 -0.19 8.58
N THR A 10 8.95 -1.30 8.04
CA THR A 10 9.26 -1.70 6.65
C THR A 10 8.71 -0.68 5.67
N ASN A 11 7.47 -0.21 5.85
CA ASN A 11 6.87 0.79 4.97
C ASN A 11 7.53 2.17 5.14
N THR A 12 7.89 2.58 6.36
CA THR A 12 8.44 3.92 6.60
C THR A 12 9.95 3.98 6.35
N ILE A 13 10.74 3.22 7.12
CA ILE A 13 12.21 3.22 7.01
C ILE A 13 12.65 2.69 5.64
N GLY A 14 11.97 1.67 5.11
CA GLY A 14 12.25 1.16 3.78
C GLY A 14 12.08 2.23 2.70
N THR A 15 10.97 2.96 2.72
CA THR A 15 10.71 4.05 1.77
C THR A 15 11.73 5.18 1.94
N LEU A 16 12.05 5.57 3.19
CA LEU A 16 13.05 6.60 3.47
C LEU A 16 14.42 6.24 2.87
N ASN A 17 14.86 4.99 3.06
CA ASN A 17 16.13 4.51 2.51
C ASN A 17 16.13 4.52 0.97
N MET A 18 15.03 4.11 0.35
CA MET A 18 14.91 4.11 -1.12
C MET A 18 14.87 5.52 -1.70
N LEU A 19 14.19 6.47 -1.04
CA LEU A 19 14.19 7.87 -1.45
C LEU A 19 15.58 8.50 -1.29
N GLY A 20 16.27 8.22 -0.18
CA GLY A 20 17.65 8.66 0.03
C GLY A 20 18.61 8.10 -1.02
N LEU A 21 18.44 6.83 -1.41
CA LEU A 21 19.19 6.23 -2.51
C LEU A 21 18.87 6.91 -3.84
N ALA A 22 17.59 7.08 -4.17
CA ALA A 22 17.13 7.70 -5.41
C ALA A 22 17.68 9.13 -5.56
N LYS A 23 17.64 9.93 -4.49
CA LYS A 23 18.27 11.25 -4.41
C LYS A 23 19.76 11.17 -4.74
N ARG A 24 20.50 10.26 -4.08
CA ARG A 24 21.96 10.14 -4.23
C ARG A 24 22.39 9.77 -5.64
N VAL A 25 21.59 8.96 -6.34
CA VAL A 25 21.96 8.44 -7.67
C VAL A 25 21.20 9.12 -8.82
N GLY A 26 20.33 10.09 -8.54
CA GLY A 26 19.50 10.76 -9.54
C GLY A 26 18.44 9.84 -10.18
N ALA A 27 18.02 8.79 -9.49
CA ALA A 27 17.02 7.86 -10.00
C ALA A 27 15.58 8.35 -9.76
N ARG A 28 14.67 7.88 -10.62
CA ARG A 28 13.23 7.99 -10.41
C ARG A 28 12.75 6.86 -9.49
N LEU A 29 11.87 7.20 -8.54
CA LEU A 29 11.24 6.22 -7.65
C LEU A 29 9.74 6.09 -7.96
N LEU A 30 9.28 4.86 -8.22
CA LEU A 30 7.85 4.54 -8.27
C LEU A 30 7.46 3.88 -6.94
N LEU A 31 6.62 4.55 -6.16
CA LEU A 31 5.99 3.96 -4.99
C LEU A 31 4.73 3.21 -5.42
N ALA A 32 4.74 1.88 -5.24
CA ALA A 32 3.51 1.09 -5.21
C ALA A 32 2.79 1.34 -3.88
N SER A 33 1.89 2.32 -3.89
CA SER A 33 0.94 2.56 -2.80
C SER A 33 -0.23 1.57 -2.90
N THR A 34 -1.32 1.85 -2.20
CA THR A 34 -2.43 0.91 -2.02
C THR A 34 -3.75 1.67 -1.96
N SER A 35 -4.85 1.02 -2.34
CA SER A 35 -6.19 1.54 -2.11
C SER A 35 -6.52 1.70 -0.61
N GLU A 36 -5.80 1.02 0.27
CA GLU A 36 -6.03 1.10 1.73
C GLU A 36 -5.71 2.49 2.31
N VAL A 37 -4.99 3.36 1.58
CA VAL A 37 -4.79 4.77 2.02
C VAL A 37 -6.09 5.58 2.03
N TYR A 38 -7.14 5.09 1.36
CA TYR A 38 -8.48 5.67 1.39
C TYR A 38 -9.27 5.28 2.65
N GLY A 39 -8.89 4.20 3.34
CA GLY A 39 -9.54 3.74 4.57
C GLY A 39 -10.98 3.28 4.36
N ASP A 40 -11.90 3.83 5.15
CA ASP A 40 -13.34 3.66 5.04
C ASP A 40 -13.96 4.86 4.30
N PRO A 41 -13.77 4.98 2.97
CA PRO A 41 -14.10 6.20 2.23
C PRO A 41 -15.60 6.51 2.25
N GLU A 42 -15.92 7.77 2.44
CA GLU A 42 -17.31 8.27 2.41
C GLU A 42 -17.82 8.52 0.98
N VAL A 43 -16.93 8.45 -0.02
CA VAL A 43 -17.23 8.69 -1.43
C VAL A 43 -16.88 7.47 -2.28
N HIS A 44 -17.70 7.22 -3.30
CA HIS A 44 -17.45 6.18 -4.30
C HIS A 44 -17.87 6.68 -5.70
N PRO A 45 -17.00 6.61 -6.73
CA PRO A 45 -15.64 6.05 -6.71
C PRO A 45 -14.61 6.92 -5.94
N GLN A 46 -13.52 6.31 -5.49
CA GLN A 46 -12.45 7.01 -4.78
C GLN A 46 -11.48 7.68 -5.75
N SER A 47 -11.52 9.02 -5.84
CA SER A 47 -10.53 9.79 -6.60
C SER A 47 -9.19 9.90 -5.85
N GLU A 48 -8.10 10.18 -6.55
CA GLU A 48 -6.79 10.39 -5.90
C GLU A 48 -6.72 11.67 -5.06
N ASP A 49 -7.60 12.64 -5.34
CA ASP A 49 -7.76 13.88 -4.58
C ASP A 49 -8.45 13.66 -3.23
N TYR A 50 -9.15 12.53 -3.03
CA TYR A 50 -9.74 12.20 -1.75
C TYR A 50 -8.66 11.90 -0.71
N TRP A 51 -8.72 12.58 0.43
CA TRP A 51 -7.70 12.49 1.47
C TRP A 51 -7.66 11.14 2.20
N GLY A 52 -8.74 10.36 2.16
CA GLY A 52 -8.89 9.11 2.90
C GLY A 52 -9.48 9.30 4.30
N HIS A 53 -10.24 8.29 4.75
CA HIS A 53 -10.85 8.22 6.07
C HIS A 53 -10.26 7.03 6.82
N VAL A 54 -9.07 7.24 7.38
CA VAL A 54 -8.25 6.20 8.01
C VAL A 54 -8.15 6.47 9.51
N ASN A 55 -8.27 5.41 10.31
CA ASN A 55 -8.13 5.48 11.76
C ASN A 55 -6.68 5.09 12.18
N PRO A 56 -5.90 5.99 12.78
CA PRO A 56 -4.49 5.74 13.11
C PRO A 56 -4.27 4.71 14.23
N ILE A 57 -5.32 4.32 14.96
CA ILE A 57 -5.27 3.29 16.02
C ILE A 57 -6.08 2.04 15.67
N GLY A 58 -6.58 1.92 14.44
CA GLY A 58 -7.29 0.74 13.97
C GLY A 58 -6.40 -0.52 13.89
N PRO A 59 -6.99 -1.72 13.83
CA PRO A 59 -6.26 -2.99 13.80
C PRO A 59 -5.34 -3.14 12.57
N ARG A 60 -5.60 -2.38 11.50
CA ARG A 60 -4.80 -2.35 10.27
C ARG A 60 -3.95 -1.08 10.10
N ALA A 61 -4.06 -0.12 11.03
CA ALA A 61 -3.50 1.21 10.90
C ALA A 61 -2.01 1.23 10.55
N CYS A 62 -1.21 0.31 11.10
CA CYS A 62 0.22 0.25 10.80
C CYS A 62 0.58 -0.01 9.32
N TYR A 63 -0.31 -0.62 8.54
CA TYR A 63 -0.15 -0.74 7.09
C TYR A 63 -0.66 0.51 6.37
N ASP A 64 -1.88 0.94 6.72
CA ASP A 64 -2.56 2.07 6.08
C ASP A 64 -1.76 3.36 6.29
N GLU A 65 -1.42 3.68 7.54
CA GLU A 65 -0.55 4.81 7.90
C GLU A 65 0.87 4.63 7.39
N GLY A 66 1.39 3.40 7.38
CA GLY A 66 2.71 3.12 6.81
C GLY A 66 2.80 3.55 5.35
N LYS A 67 1.73 3.31 4.57
CA LYS A 67 1.62 3.72 3.17
C LYS A 67 1.34 5.22 3.01
N ARG A 68 0.49 5.82 3.87
CA ARG A 68 0.26 7.27 3.88
C ARG A 68 1.53 8.08 4.19
N VAL A 69 2.33 7.62 5.14
CA VAL A 69 3.64 8.22 5.46
C VAL A 69 4.60 8.03 4.27
N ALA A 70 4.56 6.88 3.59
CA ALA A 70 5.36 6.66 2.38
C ALA A 70 5.01 7.64 1.24
N GLU A 71 3.71 7.89 0.99
CA GLU A 71 3.27 8.90 0.02
C GLU A 71 3.73 10.30 0.42
N THR A 72 3.54 10.67 1.69
CA THR A 72 4.00 11.96 2.25
C THR A 72 5.49 12.16 2.02
N MET A 73 6.32 11.15 2.31
CA MET A 73 7.77 11.22 2.09
C MET A 73 8.11 11.38 0.61
N CYS A 74 7.42 10.68 -0.30
CA CYS A 74 7.68 10.82 -1.73
C CYS A 74 7.48 12.26 -2.19
N TYR A 75 6.35 12.88 -1.84
CA TYR A 75 6.06 14.26 -2.23
C TYR A 75 6.92 15.29 -1.50
N ALA A 76 7.33 15.02 -0.25
CA ALA A 76 8.29 15.86 0.47
C ALA A 76 9.66 15.85 -0.22
N TYR A 77 10.19 14.67 -0.59
CA TYR A 77 11.44 14.53 -1.33
C TYR A 77 11.36 15.15 -2.73
N MET A 78 10.22 15.03 -3.41
CA MET A 78 10.00 15.70 -4.69
C MET A 78 10.10 17.22 -4.55
N LYS A 79 9.40 17.79 -3.57
CA LYS A 79 9.31 19.24 -3.37
C LYS A 79 10.61 19.86 -2.85
N GLN A 80 11.27 19.21 -1.89
CA GLN A 80 12.43 19.76 -1.21
C GLN A 80 13.75 19.39 -1.89
N GLU A 81 13.84 18.17 -2.44
CA GLU A 81 15.11 17.59 -2.90
C GLU A 81 15.10 17.27 -4.40
N GLY A 82 14.02 17.58 -5.11
CA GLY A 82 13.91 17.38 -6.56
C GLY A 82 13.89 15.92 -7.02
N VAL A 83 13.65 14.96 -6.12
CA VAL A 83 13.60 13.54 -6.49
C VAL A 83 12.37 13.29 -7.37
N GLU A 84 12.58 12.69 -8.54
CA GLU A 84 11.45 12.33 -9.38
C GLU A 84 10.73 11.13 -8.79
N VAL A 85 9.50 11.35 -8.32
CA VAL A 85 8.65 10.28 -7.78
C VAL A 85 7.39 10.10 -8.61
N ARG A 86 6.86 8.88 -8.60
CA ARG A 86 5.51 8.54 -9.03
C ARG A 86 4.87 7.67 -7.96
N VAL A 87 3.58 7.84 -7.75
CA VAL A 87 2.80 7.05 -6.80
C VAL A 87 1.67 6.38 -7.57
N ALA A 88 1.48 5.08 -7.35
CA ALA A 88 0.34 4.35 -7.91
C ALA A 88 -0.43 3.67 -6.77
N ARG A 89 -1.72 4.00 -6.62
CA ARG A 89 -2.61 3.36 -5.64
C ARG A 89 -3.26 2.12 -6.26
N ILE A 90 -2.75 0.97 -5.89
CA ILE A 90 -3.11 -0.30 -6.53
C ILE A 90 -4.37 -0.87 -5.87
N PHE A 91 -5.37 -1.21 -6.70
CA PHE A 91 -6.59 -1.91 -6.30
C PHE A 91 -6.52 -3.38 -6.73
N ASN A 92 -6.78 -4.30 -5.81
CA ASN A 92 -7.08 -5.72 -6.05
C ASN A 92 -6.41 -6.35 -7.28
N THR A 93 -5.09 -6.52 -7.25
CA THR A 93 -4.37 -7.22 -8.33
C THR A 93 -4.66 -8.70 -8.31
N PHE A 94 -5.02 -9.27 -9.47
CA PHE A 94 -5.14 -10.71 -9.67
C PHE A 94 -4.64 -11.13 -11.05
N GLY A 95 -4.28 -12.40 -11.22
CA GLY A 95 -3.84 -12.94 -12.51
C GLY A 95 -3.03 -14.24 -12.41
N PRO A 96 -2.45 -14.70 -13.54
CA PRO A 96 -1.61 -15.89 -13.57
C PRO A 96 -0.40 -15.77 -12.62
N ARG A 97 0.01 -16.89 -12.00
CA ARG A 97 1.15 -16.98 -11.06
C ARG A 97 0.99 -16.20 -9.76
N MET A 98 -0.23 -15.86 -9.36
CA MET A 98 -0.46 -15.40 -8.00
C MET A 98 0.02 -16.43 -6.98
N HIS A 99 0.57 -15.94 -5.88
CA HIS A 99 0.93 -16.80 -4.76
C HIS A 99 -0.36 -17.38 -4.16
N MET A 100 -0.41 -18.70 -3.97
CA MET A 100 -1.59 -19.37 -3.43
C MET A 100 -2.01 -18.74 -2.08
N ASN A 101 -1.04 -18.48 -1.21
CA ASN A 101 -1.30 -17.88 0.10
C ASN A 101 -1.06 -16.36 0.13
N ASP A 102 -1.42 -15.60 -0.92
CA ASP A 102 -1.33 -14.12 -0.92
C ASP A 102 -2.31 -13.48 0.10
N GLY A 103 -3.29 -14.25 0.60
CA GLY A 103 -4.15 -13.85 1.71
C GLY A 103 -5.19 -12.78 1.34
N ARG A 104 -5.32 -12.44 0.06
CA ARG A 104 -6.30 -11.48 -0.47
C ARG A 104 -7.61 -12.19 -0.80
N VAL A 105 -8.70 -11.42 -0.81
CA VAL A 105 -10.06 -11.93 -1.03
C VAL A 105 -10.17 -12.75 -2.33
N VAL A 106 -9.70 -12.20 -3.46
CA VAL A 106 -9.80 -12.89 -4.77
C VAL A 106 -9.02 -14.21 -4.78
N SER A 107 -7.80 -14.24 -4.23
CA SER A 107 -7.02 -15.48 -4.13
C SER A 107 -7.67 -16.51 -3.21
N ASN A 108 -8.22 -16.06 -2.08
CA ASN A 108 -8.86 -16.96 -1.12
C ASN A 108 -10.11 -17.61 -1.74
N PHE A 109 -10.93 -16.84 -2.45
CA PHE A 109 -12.12 -17.37 -3.12
C PHE A 109 -11.78 -18.34 -4.24
N ILE A 110 -10.76 -18.02 -5.05
CA ILE A 110 -10.29 -18.94 -6.10
C ILE A 110 -9.81 -20.26 -5.48
N LEU A 111 -9.02 -20.21 -4.40
CA LEU A 111 -8.56 -21.42 -3.72
C LEU A 111 -9.70 -22.23 -3.09
N GLN A 112 -10.62 -21.56 -2.37
CA GLN A 112 -11.79 -22.21 -1.77
C GLN A 112 -12.63 -22.92 -2.85
N ALA A 113 -12.90 -22.24 -3.98
CA ALA A 113 -13.62 -22.84 -5.10
C ALA A 113 -12.88 -24.04 -5.72
N LEU A 114 -11.56 -23.95 -5.89
CA LEU A 114 -10.76 -25.05 -6.42
C LEU A 114 -10.68 -26.25 -5.47
N GLN A 115 -10.78 -26.02 -4.16
CA GLN A 115 -10.74 -27.05 -3.13
C GLN A 115 -12.13 -27.61 -2.78
N GLY A 116 -13.20 -27.03 -3.32
CA GLY A 116 -14.57 -27.40 -2.97
C GLY A 116 -15.01 -26.91 -1.58
N GLU A 117 -14.29 -25.94 -1.00
CA GLU A 117 -14.61 -25.34 0.29
C GLU A 117 -15.66 -24.23 0.15
N PRO A 118 -16.51 -24.01 1.17
CA PRO A 118 -17.43 -22.88 1.19
C PRO A 118 -16.72 -21.53 1.08
N LEU A 119 -17.26 -20.62 0.28
CA LEU A 119 -16.74 -19.25 0.16
C LEU A 119 -17.04 -18.45 1.42
N THR A 120 -16.03 -17.80 1.99
CA THR A 120 -16.18 -16.96 3.18
C THR A 120 -16.75 -15.58 2.81
N VAL A 121 -17.83 -15.14 3.45
CA VAL A 121 -18.49 -13.84 3.22
C VAL A 121 -18.45 -13.00 4.49
#